data_AF-V8N423-F1
#
_entry.id   AF-V8N423-F1
#
_cell.length_a   1.000
_cell.length_b   1.000
_cell.length_c   1.000
_cell.angle_alpha   90.00
_cell.angle_beta   90.00
_cell.angle_gamma   90.00
#
_symmetry.space_group_name_H-M   'P 1'
#
loop_
_entity.id
_entity.type
_entity.pdbx_description
1 polymer ?
#
loop_
_entity_poly.entity_id
_entity_poly.type
_entity_poly.pdbx_seq_one_letter_code
_entity_poly.pdbx_strand_id
1 'polypeptide(L)'
;EKGHPITNYYQYSLGILALCVHNKRIDSEVIRKLLSAKRNGRFYHHQTLSVDTEAMAGLAFVCLERTPTYPQNLQVGMRRAVKRAKGKILEAQTPDGVYGNNYSSPLAVQ
;
A
#
# COMPACT_ATOMS: atom_id res chain seq x y z
N GLU A 1 19.84 8.27 -5.51
CA GLU A 1 19.12 7.90 -4.28
C GLU A 1 19.10 6.39 -4.13
N LYS A 2 19.21 5.85 -2.90
CA LYS A 2 19.00 4.41 -2.68
C LYS A 2 17.58 4.08 -3.11
N GLY A 3 17.41 2.98 -3.85
CA GLY A 3 16.12 2.56 -4.39
C GLY A 3 15.14 2.05 -3.33
N HIS A 4 15.24 2.40 -2.05
CA HIS A 4 14.34 1.95 -0.99
C HIS A 4 14.29 2.99 0.15
N PRO A 5 13.22 3.01 0.97
CA PRO A 5 13.16 3.84 2.17
C PRO A 5 14.29 3.52 3.14
N ILE A 6 14.67 4.51 3.97
CA ILE A 6 15.57 4.28 5.12
C ILE A 6 14.89 3.33 6.13
N THR A 7 13.57 3.44 6.26
CA THR A 7 12.75 2.62 7.14
C THR A 7 12.19 1.41 6.37
N ASN A 8 10.92 1.42 5.98
CA ASN A 8 10.27 0.37 5.20
C ASN A 8 9.02 0.92 4.48
N TYR A 9 8.43 0.11 3.60
CA TYR A 9 7.24 0.52 2.85
C TYR A 9 5.97 0.58 3.70
N TYR A 10 5.92 -0.08 4.86
CA TYR A 10 4.83 0.10 5.83
C TYR A 10 4.80 1.55 6.32
N GLN A 11 5.92 2.05 6.84
CA GLN A 11 6.03 3.42 7.34
C GLN A 11 5.91 4.47 6.22
N TYR A 12 6.46 4.17 5.03
CA TYR A 12 6.29 5.04 3.86
C TYR A 12 4.80 5.19 3.49
N SER A 13 4.06 4.08 3.52
CA SER A 13 2.61 4.08 3.26
C SER A 13 1.84 4.77 4.38
N LEU A 14 2.21 4.56 5.64
CA LEU A 14 1.62 5.24 6.80
C LEU A 14 1.77 6.76 6.69
N GLY A 15 2.95 7.26 6.33
CA GLY A 15 3.17 8.70 6.13
C GLY A 15 2.32 9.28 5.01
N ILE A 16 2.17 8.55 3.90
CA ILE A 16 1.27 8.94 2.80
C ILE A 16 -0.19 8.95 3.26
N LEU A 17 -0.64 7.91 3.96
CA LEU A 17 -2.01 7.82 4.48
C LEU A 17 -2.30 8.99 5.42
N ALA A 18 -1.41 9.26 6.37
CA ALA A 18 -1.56 10.36 7.33
C ALA A 18 -1.70 11.72 6.62
N LEU A 19 -0.82 12.02 5.64
CA LEU A 19 -0.93 13.25 4.87
C LEU A 19 -2.26 13.32 4.09
N CYS A 20 -2.67 12.21 3.48
CA CYS A 20 -3.90 12.14 2.70
C CYS A 20 -5.16 12.39 3.55
N VAL A 21 -5.31 11.72 4.70
CA VAL A 21 -6.49 11.90 5.58
C VAL A 21 -6.55 13.30 6.20
N HIS A 22 -5.42 13.99 6.32
CA HIS A 22 -5.33 15.39 6.75
C HIS A 22 -5.40 16.40 5.59
N ASN A 23 -5.84 15.97 4.40
CA ASN A 23 -5.98 16.82 3.21
C ASN A 23 -4.69 17.57 2.83
N LYS A 24 -3.52 16.98 3.11
CA LYS A 24 -2.23 17.54 2.69
C LYS A 24 -1.88 17.01 1.31
N ARG A 25 -1.56 17.93 0.39
CA ARG A 25 -1.16 17.57 -0.97
C ARG A 25 0.18 16.84 -0.94
N ILE A 26 0.19 15.64 -1.50
CA ILE A 26 1.40 14.81 -1.64
C ILE A 26 1.93 14.95 -3.07
N ASP A 27 3.24 15.07 -3.21
CA ASP A 27 3.90 15.09 -4.50
C ASP A 27 3.59 13.81 -5.29
N SER A 28 3.30 13.95 -6.59
CA SER A 28 2.99 12.80 -7.45
C SER A 28 4.14 11.80 -7.54
N GLU A 29 5.38 12.25 -7.42
CA GLU A 29 6.56 11.39 -7.45
C GLU A 29 6.66 10.50 -6.21
N VAL A 30 6.26 11.00 -5.05
CA VAL A 30 6.15 10.20 -3.80
C VAL A 30 5.13 9.08 -3.99
N ILE A 31 3.98 9.38 -4.61
CA ILE A 31 2.95 8.38 -4.92
C ILE A 31 3.48 7.37 -5.96
N ARG A 32 4.16 7.83 -7.01
CA ARG A 32 4.77 6.96 -8.03
C ARG A 32 5.82 6.02 -7.45
N LYS A 33 6.61 6.46 -6.47
CA LYS A 33 7.57 5.60 -5.76
C LYS A 33 6.87 4.45 -5.05
N LEU A 34 5.75 4.69 -4.36
CA LEU A 34 4.96 3.62 -3.73
C LEU A 34 4.31 2.67 -4.77
N LEU A 35 3.75 3.22 -5.85
CA LEU A 35 3.19 2.42 -6.95
C LEU A 35 4.26 1.52 -7.60
N SER A 36 5.45 2.06 -7.84
CA SER A 36 6.59 1.33 -8.40
C SER A 36 7.05 0.23 -7.45
N ALA A 37 7.15 0.52 -6.15
CA ALA A 37 7.51 -0.46 -5.13
C ALA A 37 6.55 -1.65 -5.09
N LYS A 38 5.23 -1.38 -5.10
CA LYS A 38 4.21 -2.43 -5.18
C LYS A 38 4.33 -3.25 -6.46
N ARG A 39 4.51 -2.59 -7.62
CA ARG A 39 4.64 -3.27 -8.91
C ARG A 39 5.86 -4.19 -8.95
N ASN A 40 6.96 -3.77 -8.34
CA ASN A 40 8.23 -4.48 -8.37
C ASN A 40 8.40 -5.46 -7.19
N GLY A 41 7.32 -5.83 -6.50
CA GLY A 41 7.35 -6.84 -5.43
C GLY A 41 8.16 -6.43 -4.20
N ARG A 42 8.27 -5.13 -3.90
CA ARG A 42 9.10 -4.64 -2.78
C ARG A 42 8.43 -4.75 -1.40
N PHE A 43 7.24 -5.34 -1.33
CA PHE A 43 6.53 -5.60 -0.08
C PHE A 43 6.80 -7.00 0.47
N TYR A 44 7.80 -7.68 -0.08
CA TYR A 44 8.28 -8.96 0.41
C TYR A 44 9.47 -8.75 1.36
N HIS A 45 9.47 -9.46 2.48
CA HIS A 45 10.64 -9.67 3.31
C HIS A 45 11.20 -11.05 2.97
N HIS A 46 12.37 -11.07 2.31
CA HIS A 46 12.90 -12.26 1.66
C HIS A 46 11.89 -12.87 0.66
N GLN A 47 11.34 -14.05 0.95
CA GLN A 47 10.37 -14.74 0.10
C GLN A 47 8.93 -14.60 0.60
N THR A 48 8.73 -13.91 1.73
CA THR A 48 7.44 -13.80 2.41
C THR A 48 6.80 -12.44 2.15
N LEU A 49 5.57 -12.44 1.66
CA LEU A 49 4.78 -11.21 1.50
C LEU A 49 4.46 -10.61 2.88
N SER A 50 4.71 -9.31 3.07
CA SER A 50 4.22 -8.58 4.24
C SER A 50 2.77 -8.16 4.02
N VAL A 51 1.83 -8.88 4.64
CA VAL A 51 0.41 -8.51 4.64
C VAL A 51 0.21 -7.15 5.31
N ASP A 52 0.97 -6.84 6.36
CA ASP A 52 0.94 -5.53 7.03
C ASP A 52 1.26 -4.39 6.06
N THR A 53 2.31 -4.57 5.23
CA THR A 53 2.71 -3.56 4.24
C THR A 53 1.68 -3.45 3.12
N GLU A 54 1.13 -4.58 2.66
CA GLU A 54 0.07 -4.58 1.65
C GLU A 54 -1.19 -3.86 2.13
N ALA A 55 -1.61 -4.12 3.37
CA ALA A 55 -2.77 -3.48 3.96
C ALA A 55 -2.55 -1.96 4.15
N MET A 56 -1.42 -1.56 4.75
CA MET A 56 -1.11 -0.14 4.95
C MET A 56 -0.98 0.62 3.61
N ALA A 57 -0.34 0.01 2.60
CA ALA A 57 -0.28 0.59 1.26
C ALA A 57 -1.67 0.65 0.60
N GLY A 58 -2.49 -0.38 0.79
CA GLY A 58 -3.88 -0.43 0.33
C GLY A 58 -4.70 0.75 0.87
N LEU A 59 -4.65 0.99 2.18
CA LEU A 59 -5.31 2.12 2.84
C LEU A 59 -4.83 3.46 2.27
N ALA A 60 -3.52 3.63 2.10
CA ALA A 60 -2.94 4.82 1.50
C ALA A 60 -3.47 5.07 0.07
N PHE A 61 -3.54 4.03 -0.77
CA PHE A 61 -4.07 4.15 -2.13
C PHE A 61 -5.58 4.41 -2.16
N VAL A 62 -6.37 3.79 -1.26
CA VAL A 62 -7.81 4.06 -1.12
C VAL A 62 -8.06 5.52 -0.74
N CYS A 63 -7.25 6.08 0.16
CA CYS A 63 -7.36 7.49 0.49
C CYS A 63 -7.06 8.36 -0.74
N LEU A 64 -5.92 8.12 -1.41
CA LEU A 64 -5.49 8.94 -2.54
C LEU A 64 -6.41 8.87 -3.75
N GLU A 65 -7.00 7.71 -4.05
CA GLU A 65 -7.92 7.57 -5.19
C GLU A 65 -9.23 8.35 -5.01
N ARG A 66 -9.62 8.61 -3.75
CA ARG A 66 -10.80 9.40 -3.40
C ARG A 66 -10.54 10.91 -3.46
N THR A 67 -9.27 11.32 -3.57
CA THR A 67 -8.89 12.73 -3.67
C THR A 67 -8.93 13.18 -5.15
N PRO A 68 -9.82 14.10 -5.54
CA PRO A 68 -10.05 14.45 -6.96
C PRO A 68 -8.94 15.31 -7.59
N THR A 69 -7.82 15.54 -6.91
CA THR A 69 -6.78 16.50 -7.34
C THR A 69 -5.67 15.90 -8.20
N TYR A 70 -5.63 14.58 -8.38
CA TYR A 70 -4.52 13.90 -9.06
C TYR A 70 -4.81 13.64 -10.55
N PRO A 71 -3.78 13.70 -11.43
CA PRO A 71 -3.91 13.37 -12.84
C PRO A 71 -4.54 11.99 -13.08
N GLN A 72 -5.32 11.87 -14.16
CA GLN A 72 -6.11 10.67 -14.46
C GLN A 72 -5.26 9.38 -14.55
N ASN A 73 -4.06 9.46 -15.11
CA ASN A 73 -3.14 8.32 -15.20
C ASN A 73 -2.69 7.84 -13.80
N LEU A 74 -2.43 8.77 -12.88
CA LEU A 74 -2.08 8.45 -11.49
C LEU A 74 -3.28 7.82 -10.77
N GLN A 75 -4.48 8.37 -10.98
CA GLN A 75 -5.74 7.84 -10.45
C GLN A 75 -6.00 6.39 -10.89
N VAL A 76 -5.78 6.08 -12.16
CA VAL A 76 -5.88 4.70 -12.67
C VAL A 76 -4.84 3.78 -12.02
N GLY A 77 -3.62 4.29 -11.82
CA GLY A 77 -2.56 3.58 -11.11
C GLY A 77 -2.95 3.22 -9.68
N MET A 78 -3.52 4.17 -8.93
CA MET A 78 -3.98 3.98 -7.55
C MET A 78 -5.12 2.98 -7.46
N ARG A 79 -6.16 3.10 -8.31
CA ARG A 79 -7.26 2.10 -8.39
C ARG A 79 -6.77 0.69 -8.67
N ARG A 80 -5.80 0.55 -9.58
CA ARG A 80 -5.17 -0.75 -9.87
C ARG A 80 -4.38 -1.26 -8.68
N ALA A 81 -3.68 -0.38 -7.96
CA ALA A 81 -2.92 -0.74 -6.78
C ALA A 81 -3.84 -1.20 -5.64
N VAL A 82 -4.98 -0.55 -5.39
CA VAL A 82 -6.00 -1.02 -4.43
C VAL A 82 -6.46 -2.44 -4.76
N LYS A 83 -6.87 -2.68 -6.01
CA LYS A 83 -7.30 -4.03 -6.45
C LYS A 83 -6.22 -5.09 -6.22
N ARG A 84 -4.96 -4.76 -6.53
CA ARG A 84 -3.82 -5.67 -6.34
C ARG A 84 -3.49 -5.89 -4.87
N ALA A 85 -3.62 -4.88 -4.01
CA ALA A 85 -3.41 -5.02 -2.57
C ALA A 85 -4.45 -5.98 -1.98
N LYS A 86 -5.74 -5.75 -2.28
CA LYS A 86 -6.82 -6.67 -1.92
C LYS A 86 -6.56 -8.10 -2.40
N GLY A 87 -6.19 -8.28 -3.66
CA GLY A 87 -5.87 -9.61 -4.20
C GLY A 87 -4.75 -10.31 -3.42
N LYS A 88 -3.65 -9.60 -3.13
CA LYS A 88 -2.51 -10.14 -2.38
C LYS A 88 -2.84 -10.47 -0.92
N ILE A 89 -3.69 -9.67 -0.28
CA ILE A 89 -4.18 -9.94 1.08
C ILE A 89 -5.04 -11.21 1.09
N LEU A 90 -5.95 -11.36 0.13
CA LEU A 90 -6.80 -12.55 0.01
C LEU A 90 -5.99 -13.81 -0.34
N GLU A 91 -4.99 -13.71 -1.21
CA GLU A 91 -4.05 -14.79 -1.51
C GLU A 91 -3.24 -15.25 -0.28
N ALA A 92 -3.05 -14.37 0.70
CA ALA A 92 -2.36 -14.67 1.94
C ALA A 92 -3.28 -15.24 3.04
N GLN A 93 -4.56 -15.50 2.75
CA GLN A 93 -5.45 -16.14 3.71
C GLN A 93 -4.99 -17.57 4.01
N THR A 94 -4.91 -17.89 5.30
CA THR A 94 -4.53 -19.21 5.80
C THR A 94 -5.75 -20.13 5.93
N PRO A 95 -5.56 -21.45 6.12
CA PRO A 95 -6.66 -22.39 6.38
C PRO A 95 -7.53 -22.00 7.60
N ASP A 96 -6.93 -21.34 8.60
CA ASP A 96 -7.62 -20.85 9.80
C ASP A 96 -8.40 -19.54 9.56
N GLY A 97 -8.42 -19.04 8.32
CA GLY A 97 -9.18 -17.87 7.91
C GLY A 97 -8.49 -16.53 8.18
N VAL A 98 -7.33 -16.51 8.82
CA VAL A 98 -6.54 -15.30 9.09
C VAL A 98 -5.72 -14.87 7.86
N TYR A 99 -5.50 -13.58 7.67
CA TYR A 99 -4.75 -13.01 6.55
C TYR A 99 -3.28 -12.82 6.90
N GLY A 100 -2.40 -13.66 6.35
CA GLY A 100 -0.99 -13.75 6.71
C GLY A 100 -0.81 -14.47 8.04
N ASN A 101 -0.94 -13.73 9.14
CA ASN A 101 -0.92 -14.25 10.50
C ASN A 101 -1.90 -13.47 11.41
N ASN A 102 -1.99 -13.87 12.67
CA ASN A 102 -2.90 -13.25 13.65
C ASN A 102 -2.62 -11.75 13.88
N TYR A 103 -1.37 -11.31 13.72
CA TYR A 103 -0.95 -9.93 13.98
C TYR A 103 -1.21 -9.00 12.78
N SER A 104 -1.13 -9.54 11.55
CA SER A 104 -1.41 -8.77 10.34
C SER A 104 -2.91 -8.68 10.00
N SER A 105 -3.70 -9.64 10.49
CA SER A 105 -5.14 -9.75 10.17
C SER A 105 -5.98 -8.53 10.56
N PRO A 106 -5.84 -7.93 11.76
CA PRO A 106 -6.61 -6.74 12.12
C PRO A 106 -6.39 -5.57 11.16
N LEU A 107 -5.18 -5.41 10.64
CA LEU A 107 -4.87 -4.38 9.66
C LEU A 107 -5.39 -4.74 8.27
N ALA A 108 -5.32 -6.02 7.88
CA ALA A 108 -5.85 -6.51 6.61
C ALA A 108 -7.36 -6.32 6.43
N VAL A 109 -8.11 -6.26 7.55
CA VAL A 109 -9.56 -6.06 7.56
C VAL A 109 -9.98 -4.59 7.44
N GLN A 110 -9.10 -3.64 7.80
CA GLN A 110 -9.36 -2.20 7.66
C GLN A 110 -9.51 -1.77 6.19
#